data_AF-A0A821H5R7-F1
#
_entry.id   AF-A0A821H5R7-F1
#
_cell.length_a   1.000
_cell.length_b   1.000
_cell.length_c   1.000
_cell.angle_alpha   90.00
_cell.angle_beta   90.00
_cell.angle_gamma   90.00
#
_symmetry.space_group_name_H-M   'P 1'
#
loop_
_entity.id
_entity.type
_entity.pdbx_description
1 polymer ?
#
loop_
_entity_poly.entity_id
_entity_poly.type
_entity_poly.pdbx_seq_one_letter_code
_entity_poly.pdbx_strand_id
1 'polypeptide(L)' 'MEITGFTNNNIAKYVEQFFEQMKDDMKDASIKAQNLLRLLKSNSSIWGVAQIPVNLELICSLWRDNDWSKTKALSITA' A
#
# COMPACT_ATOMS: atom_id res chain seq x y z
N MET A 1 -21.88 -14.21 11.00
CA MET A 1 -20.54 -13.61 11.08
C MET A 1 -20.40 -12.74 9.86
N GLU A 2 -20.26 -11.42 10.02
CA GLU A 2 -20.07 -10.49 8.89
C GLU A 2 -18.58 -10.32 8.61
N ILE A 3 -18.22 -10.25 7.32
CA ILE A 3 -16.85 -9.93 6.91
C ILE A 3 -16.75 -8.40 6.89
N THR A 4 -16.17 -7.84 7.94
CA THR A 4 -15.80 -6.43 7.96
C THR A 4 -14.45 -6.25 7.25
N GLY A 5 -14.29 -5.14 6.52
CA GLY A 5 -13.04 -4.81 5.84
C GLY A 5 -11.87 -4.60 6.81
N PHE A 6 -10.69 -4.34 6.26
CA PHE A 6 -9.50 -4.04 7.05
C PHE A 6 -9.64 -2.76 7.86
N THR A 7 -9.32 -2.86 9.14
CA THR A 7 -9.09 -1.70 10.01
C THR A 7 -7.78 -1.00 9.63
N ASN A 8 -7.59 0.21 10.13
CA ASN A 8 -6.34 0.96 9.94
C ASN A 8 -5.09 0.16 10.36
N ASN A 9 -5.21 -0.61 11.44
CA ASN A 9 -4.12 -1.47 11.92
C ASN A 9 -3.90 -2.68 11.00
N ASN A 10 -4.97 -3.25 10.43
CA ASN A 10 -4.84 -4.32 9.45
C ASN A 10 -4.13 -3.84 8.18
N ILE A 11 -4.46 -2.64 7.69
CA ILE A 11 -3.79 -2.06 6.51
C ILE A 11 -2.29 -1.89 6.79
N ALA A 12 -1.93 -1.26 7.91
CA ALA A 12 -0.52 -1.04 8.28
C ALA A 12 0.27 -2.36 8.35
N LYS A 13 -0.26 -3.31 9.10
CA LYS A 13 0.37 -4.62 9.28
C LYS A 13 0.46 -5.40 7.98
N TYR A 14 -0.57 -5.34 7.13
CA TYR A 14 -0.55 -6.02 5.84
C TYR A 14 0.54 -5.48 4.93
N VAL A 15 0.64 -4.15 4.81
CA VAL A 15 1.67 -3.51 3.99
C VAL A 15 3.07 -3.91 4.47
N GLU A 16 3.33 -3.82 5.77
CA GLU A 16 4.62 -4.25 6.34
C GLU A 16 4.93 -5.71 5.99
N GLN A 17 4.00 -6.63 6.26
CA GLN A 17 4.18 -8.05 5.98
C GLN A 17 4.37 -8.37 4.49
N PHE A 18 3.67 -7.66 3.60
CA PHE A 18 3.78 -7.84 2.16
C PHE A 18 5.20 -7.54 1.66
N PHE A 19 5.80 -6.44 2.13
CA PHE A 19 7.15 -6.04 1.73
C PHE A 19 8.24 -6.84 2.46
N GLU A 20 8.03 -7.23 3.71
CA GLU A 20 8.98 -8.10 4.45
C GLU A 20 9.12 -9.50 3.84
N GLN A 21 8.07 -10.03 3.19
CA GLN A 21 8.11 -11.32 2.52
C GLN A 21 8.94 -11.30 1.22
N MET A 22 9.38 -10.12 0.76
CA MET A 22 10.23 -10.00 -0.42
C MET A 22 11.69 -10.34 -0.07
N LYS A 23 12.36 -11.11 -0.93
CA LYS A 23 13.79 -11.43 -0.80
C LYS A 23 14.71 -10.27 -1.21
N ASP A 24 14.15 -9.09 -1.45
CA ASP A 24 14.90 -7.87 -1.78
C ASP A 24 15.63 -7.33 -0.54
N ASP A 25 16.54 -6.38 -0.73
CA ASP A 25 17.23 -5.73 0.39
C ASP A 25 16.19 -5.22 1.41
N MET A 26 16.27 -5.69 2.66
CA MET A 26 15.34 -5.33 3.74
C MET A 26 15.19 -3.80 3.88
N LYS A 27 16.23 -3.02 3.56
CA LYS A 27 16.16 -1.56 3.58
C LYS A 27 15.22 -1.03 2.49
N ASP A 28 15.27 -1.56 1.27
CA ASP A 28 14.39 -1.14 0.18
C ASP A 28 12.94 -1.51 0.47
N ALA A 29 12.70 -2.73 0.96
CA ALA A 29 11.38 -3.21 1.36
C ALA A 29 10.74 -2.30 2.43
N SER A 30 11.48 -1.95 3.47
CA SER A 30 11.00 -1.06 4.54
C SER A 30 10.67 0.34 4.02
N ILE A 31 11.53 0.90 3.15
CA ILE A 31 11.29 2.23 2.55
C ILE A 31 10.05 2.22 1.66
N LYS A 32 9.86 1.18 0.83
CA LYS A 32 8.67 1.03 -0.02
C LYS A 32 7.39 0.94 0.80
N ALA A 33 7.38 0.13 1.86
CA ALA A 33 6.25 0.01 2.78
C ALA A 33 5.90 1.35 3.44
N GLN A 34 6.89 2.05 4.01
CA GLN A 34 6.71 3.37 4.63
C GLN A 34 6.16 4.40 3.65
N ASN A 35 6.67 4.42 2.42
CA ASN A 35 6.21 5.34 1.38
C ASN A 35 4.77 5.06 0.96
N LEU A 36 4.39 3.79 0.78
CA LEU A 36 3.02 3.40 0.47
C LEU A 36 2.07 3.81 1.61
N LEU A 37 2.42 3.51 2.86
CA LEU A 37 1.60 3.89 4.02
C LEU A 37 1.40 5.40 4.12
N ARG A 38 2.44 6.18 3.82
CA ARG A 38 2.34 7.64 3.77
C ARG A 38 1.37 8.10 2.69
N LEU A 39 1.44 7.54 1.48
CA LEU A 39 0.51 7.86 0.39
C LEU A 39 -0.94 7.52 0.76
N LEU A 40 -1.16 6.30 1.27
CA LEU A 40 -2.48 5.84 1.68
C LEU A 40 -3.07 6.79 2.73
N LYS A 41 -2.28 7.17 3.75
CA LYS A 41 -2.73 8.10 4.80
C LYS A 41 -2.97 9.52 4.31
N SER A 42 -2.26 9.97 3.28
CA SER A 42 -2.44 11.33 2.74
C SER A 42 -3.58 11.45 1.72
N ASN A 43 -4.22 10.34 1.34
CA ASN A 43 -5.32 10.33 0.37
C ASN A 43 -6.51 9.49 0.88
N SER A 44 -7.55 10.15 1.38
CA SER A 44 -8.73 9.50 1.97
C SER A 44 -9.51 8.62 0.99
N SER A 45 -9.52 8.95 -0.30
CA SER A 45 -10.17 8.13 -1.33
C SER A 45 -9.45 6.80 -1.51
N ILE A 46 -8.12 6.82 -1.63
CA ILE A 46 -7.33 5.59 -1.74
C ILE A 46 -7.36 4.82 -0.42
N TRP A 47 -7.40 5.51 0.73
CA TRP A 47 -7.56 4.90 2.04
C TRP A 47 -8.83 4.05 2.14
N GLY A 48 -9.97 4.58 1.71
CA GLY A 48 -11.24 3.84 1.70
C GLY A 48 -11.18 2.61 0.80
N VAL A 49 -10.53 2.72 -0.36
CA VAL A 49 -10.32 1.59 -1.29
C VAL A 49 -9.45 0.49 -0.64
N ALA A 50 -8.40 0.86 0.09
CA ALA A 50 -7.49 -0.05 0.77
C ALA A 50 -8.10 -0.80 1.97
N GLN A 51 -9.28 -0.40 2.46
CA GLN A 51 -10.01 -1.17 3.48
C GLN A 51 -10.56 -2.49 2.92
N ILE A 52 -10.61 -2.66 1.60
CA ILE A 52 -10.98 -3.93 0.98
C ILE A 52 -9.70 -4.75 0.75
N PRO A 53 -9.56 -5.96 1.32
CA PRO A 53 -8.30 -6.72 1.30
C PRO A 53 -7.72 -6.95 -0.09
N VAL A 54 -8.58 -7.32 -1.07
CA VAL A 54 -8.13 -7.56 -2.45
C VAL A 54 -7.59 -6.27 -3.11
N ASN A 55 -8.16 -5.12 -2.78
CA ASN A 55 -7.67 -3.85 -3.30
C ASN A 55 -6.31 -3.49 -2.70
N LEU A 56 -6.13 -3.75 -1.40
CA LEU A 56 -4.83 -3.51 -0.76
C LEU A 56 -3.74 -4.40 -1.36
N GLU A 57 -4.03 -5.68 -1.62
CA GLU A 57 -3.11 -6.60 -2.31
C GLU A 57 -2.71 -6.08 -3.70
N LEU A 58 -3.69 -5.61 -4.47
CA LEU A 58 -3.44 -5.04 -5.80
C LEU A 58 -2.59 -3.76 -5.71
N ILE A 59 -2.91 -2.87 -4.77
CA ILE A 59 -2.14 -1.64 -4.54
C ILE A 59 -0.70 -1.99 -4.16
N CYS A 60 -0.49 -2.92 -3.24
CA CYS A 60 0.84 -3.38 -2.81
C CYS A 60 1.64 -3.95 -3.99
N SER A 61 1.00 -4.79 -4.82
CA SER A 61 1.62 -5.39 -6.01
C SER A 61 2.03 -4.35 -7.04
N LEU A 62 1.14 -3.41 -7.37
CA LEU A 62 1.44 -2.30 -8.27
C LEU A 62 2.53 -1.39 -7.71
N TRP A 63 2.50 -1.14 -6.40
CA TRP A 63 3.48 -0.28 -5.73
C TRP A 63 4.88 -0.90 -5.74
N ARG A 64 4.98 -2.23 -5.59
CA ARG A 64 6.23 -2.99 -5.68
C ARG A 64 6.88 -2.86 -7.05
N ASP A 65 6.10 -3.11 -8.09
CA ASP A 65 6.58 -3.25 -9.48
C ASP A 65 6.87 -1.89 -10.14
N ASN A 66 6.32 -0.80 -9.58
CA ASN A 66 6.51 0.52 -10.13
C ASN A 66 7.85 1.15 -9.71
N ASP A 67 8.61 1.64 -10.70
CA ASP A 67 9.80 2.47 -10.48
C ASP A 67 9.35 3.92 -10.22
N TRP A 68 9.08 4.23 -8.96
CA TRP A 68 8.57 5.53 -8.51
C TRP A 68 9.52 6.71 -8.81
N SER A 69 10.78 6.45 -9.18
CA SER A 69 11.69 7.48 -9.69
C SER A 69 11.21 8.10 -11.01
N LYS A 70 10.30 7.42 -11.74
CA LYS A 70 9.80 7.83 -13.06
C LYS A 70 8.36 8.36 -13.06
N THR A 71 7.59 8.12 -12.01
CA THR A 71 6.20 8.59 -11.94
C THR A 71 6.11 10.02 -11.41
N LYS A 72 6.03 10.99 -12.32
CA LYS A 72 5.52 12.34 -12.00
C LYS A 72 4.04 12.23 -11.66
N ALA A 73 3.71 12.49 -10.40
CA ALA A 73 2.38 12.74 -9.83
C ALA A 73 1.21 11.96 -10.48
N LEU A 74 0.77 10.89 -9.83
CA LEU A 74 -0.56 10.32 -10.05
C LEU A 74 -1.62 11.36 -9.64
N SER A 75 -1.98 12.25 -10.56
CA SER A 75 -3.12 13.14 -10.42
C SER A 75 -4.38 12.37 -10.81
N ILE A 76 -5.03 11.77 -9.82
CA ILE A 76 -6.39 11.27 -9.97
C ILE A 76 -7.29 12.51 -10.06
N THR A 77 -7.80 12.79 -11.26
CA THR A 77 -8.80 13.83 -11.47
C THR A 77 -10.16 13.27 -11.02
N ALA A 78 -10.86 14.04 -10.18
CA ALA A 78 -12.18 13.72 -9.65
C ALA A 78 -13.28 13.80 -10.72
#